data_AF-A0A9X4RGJ2-F1
#
_entry.id   AF-A0A9X4RGJ2-F1
#
_cell.length_a   1.000
_cell.length_b   1.000
_cell.length_c   1.000
_cell.angle_alpha   90.00
_cell.angle_beta   90.00
_cell.angle_gamma   90.00
#
_symmetry.space_group_name_H-M   'P 1'
#
loop_
_entity.id
_entity.type
_entity.pdbx_description
1 polymer ?
#
loop_
_entity_poly.entity_id
_entity_poly.type
_entity_poly.pdbx_seq_one_letter_code
_entity_poly.pdbx_strand_id
1 'polypeptide(L)' 'MLPKRKGVPAQAAFMTSIANKAFELFDLQSHHAPRIAQLMQQYANLPMDLADSSLVILAEELGYGRILSV' A
#
# COMPACT_ATOMS: atom_id res chain seq x y z
N MET A 1 -4.67 -16.61 -10.44
CA MET A 1 -5.26 -17.39 -9.35
C MET A 1 -5.49 -16.45 -8.17
N LEU A 2 -6.74 -16.15 -7.82
CA LEU A 2 -7.06 -15.33 -6.64
C LEU A 2 -6.66 -16.10 -5.37
N PRO A 3 -5.89 -15.51 -4.43
CA PRO A 3 -5.52 -16.20 -3.20
C PRO A 3 -6.78 -16.64 -2.45
N LYS A 4 -6.73 -17.85 -1.87
CA LYS A 4 -7.85 -18.48 -1.15
C LYS A 4 -8.61 -17.46 -0.30
N ARG A 5 -9.88 -17.21 -0.65
CA ARG A 5 -10.77 -16.34 0.13
C ARG A 5 -10.84 -16.89 1.56
N LYS A 6 -10.20 -16.23 2.52
CA LYS A 6 -10.23 -16.62 3.94
C LYS A 6 -11.60 -16.36 4.62
N GLY A 7 -12.63 -16.00 3.84
CA GLY A 7 -13.97 -15.70 4.31
C GLY A 7 -14.08 -14.38 5.09
N VAL A 8 -15.31 -13.96 5.36
CA VAL A 8 -15.64 -12.77 6.17
C VAL A 8 -14.97 -12.79 7.56
N PRO A 9 -14.84 -13.93 8.27
CA PRO A 9 -14.22 -13.94 9.60
C PRO A 9 -12.75 -13.48 9.61
N ALA A 10 -11.96 -13.86 8.59
CA ALA A 10 -10.57 -13.42 8.51
C ALA A 10 -10.44 -11.93 8.19
N GLN A 11 -11.36 -11.37 7.40
CA GLN A 11 -11.41 -9.93 7.13
C GLN A 11 -11.77 -9.16 8.41
N ALA A 12 -12.75 -9.64 9.18
CA ALA A 12 -13.12 -9.03 10.47
C ALA A 12 -11.98 -9.09 11.50
N ALA A 13 -11.25 -10.21 11.56
CA ALA A 13 -10.06 -10.34 12.40
C ALA A 13 -8.97 -9.33 12.00
N PHE A 14 -8.73 -9.15 10.70
CA PHE A 14 -7.78 -8.15 10.20
C PHE A 14 -8.19 -6.72 10.61
N MET A 15 -9.47 -6.37 10.51
CA MET A 15 -9.97 -5.07 10.97
C MET A 15 -9.82 -4.87 12.48
N THR A 16 -9.96 -5.95 13.26
CA THR A 16 -9.71 -5.90 14.71
C THR A 16 -8.23 -5.62 15.01
N SER A 17 -7.31 -6.17 14.22
CA SER A 17 -5.88 -5.87 14.35
C SER A 17 -5.56 -4.38 14.09
N ILE A 18 -6.27 -3.73 13.16
CA ILE A 18 -6.16 -2.28 12.95
C ILE A 18 -6.60 -1.52 14.21
N ALA A 19 -7.76 -1.86 14.77
CA ALA A 19 -8.27 -1.21 15.98
C ALA A 19 -7.32 -1.35 17.18
N ASN A 20 -6.63 -2.50 17.27
CA ASN A 20 -5.64 -2.78 18.30
C ASN A 20 -4.25 -2.16 18.03
N LYS A 21 -4.11 -1.32 16.99
CA LYS A 21 -2.83 -0.69 16.59
C LYS A 21 -1.70 -1.70 16.38
N ALA A 22 -2.02 -2.87 15.83
CA ALA A 22 -1.03 -3.91 15.54
C ALA A 22 -0.04 -3.49 14.44
N PHE A 23 -0.33 -2.42 13.71
CA PHE A 23 0.50 -1.80 12.68
C PHE A 23 0.16 -0.32 12.58
N GLU A 24 1.10 0.47 12.03
CA GLU A 24 0.90 1.88 11.75
C GLU A 24 0.13 2.07 10.44
N LEU A 25 -0.85 2.97 10.45
CA LEU A 25 -1.56 3.38 9.25
C LEU A 25 -0.91 4.65 8.70
N PHE A 26 -0.44 4.58 7.47
CA PHE A 26 0.03 5.74 6.74
C PHE A 26 -1.11 6.34 5.94
N ASP A 27 -1.35 7.64 6.14
CA ASP A 27 -2.41 8.36 5.46
C ASP A 27 -1.87 9.15 4.26
N LEU A 28 -2.34 8.80 3.06
CA LEU A 28 -1.97 9.49 1.84
C LEU A 28 -2.61 10.87 1.79
N GLN A 29 -1.77 11.87 2.02
CA GLN A 29 -2.14 13.27 1.86
C GLN A 29 -2.20 13.71 0.38
N SER A 30 -2.94 14.78 0.10
CA SER A 30 -3.10 15.35 -1.24
C SER A 30 -1.78 15.75 -1.92
N HIS A 31 -0.74 16.08 -1.15
CA HIS A 31 0.57 16.43 -1.71
C HIS A 31 1.31 15.24 -2.32
N HIS A 32 0.92 14.00 -2.02
CA HIS A 32 1.48 12.81 -2.66
C HIS A 32 0.90 12.57 -4.06
N ALA A 33 -0.28 13.11 -4.37
CA ALA A 33 -0.98 12.82 -5.63
C ALA A 33 -0.17 13.14 -6.90
N PRO A 34 0.57 14.27 -6.99
CA PRO A 34 1.45 14.51 -8.13
C PRO A 34 2.56 13.47 -8.27
N ARG A 35 3.15 13.03 -7.15
CA ARG A 35 4.22 12.03 -7.14
C ARG A 35 3.72 10.65 -7.55
N ILE A 36 2.54 10.25 -7.07
CA ILE A 36 1.86 9.01 -7.47
C ILE A 36 1.61 9.01 -8.99
N ALA A 37 1.07 10.10 -9.54
CA ALA A 37 0.81 10.20 -10.98
C ALA A 37 2.11 10.08 -11.80
N GLN A 38 3.20 10.69 -11.34
CA GLN A 38 4.52 10.55 -11.97
C GLN A 38 5.01 9.10 -11.95
N LEU A 39 4.90 8.40 -10.82
CA LEU A 39 5.33 7.00 -10.69
C LEU A 39 4.51 6.09 -11.62
N MET A 40 3.19 6.24 -11.63
CA MET A 40 2.32 5.47 -12.53
C MET A 40 2.66 5.69 -14.01
N GLN A 41 3.00 6.92 -14.41
CA GLN A 41 3.43 7.22 -15.78
C GLN A 41 4.82 6.65 -16.08
N GLN A 42 5.78 6.84 -15.16
CA GLN A 42 7.16 6.38 -15.29
C GLN A 42 7.24 4.85 -15.44
N TYR A 43 6.42 4.14 -14.68
CA TYR A 43 6.39 2.69 -14.66
C TYR A 43 5.22 2.11 -15.46
N ALA A 44 4.57 2.87 -16.35
CA ALA A 44 3.40 2.41 -17.12
C ALA A 44 3.65 1.16 -17.99
N ASN A 45 4.91 0.89 -18.34
CA ASN A 45 5.31 -0.32 -19.07
C ASN A 45 5.44 -1.56 -18.17
N LEU A 46 5.46 -1.36 -16.85
CA LEU A 46 5.22 -2.38 -15.83
C LEU A 46 3.74 -2.26 -15.42
N PRO A 47 3.05 -3.32 -15.01
CA PRO A 47 1.73 -3.20 -14.42
C PRO A 47 1.86 -2.62 -13.00
N MET A 48 2.20 -1.33 -12.87
CA MET A 48 2.21 -0.60 -11.60
C MET A 48 0.86 0.07 -11.42
N ASP A 49 0.14 -0.28 -10.35
CA ASP A 49 -1.13 0.36 -10.00
C ASP A 49 -1.01 1.38 -8.86
N LEU A 50 -2.15 1.93 -8.42
CA LEU A 50 -2.19 2.87 -7.30
C LEU A 50 -1.66 2.27 -5.99
N ALA A 51 -1.89 0.97 -5.75
CA ALA A 51 -1.42 0.31 -4.55
C ALA A 51 0.12 0.24 -4.55
N ASP A 52 0.70 -0.17 -5.67
CA ASP A 52 2.16 -0.25 -5.81
C ASP A 52 2.83 1.12 -5.66
N SER A 53 2.30 2.13 -6.35
CA SER A 53 2.83 3.50 -6.25
C SER A 53 2.66 4.08 -4.84
N SER A 54 1.58 3.77 -4.12
CA SER A 54 1.42 4.20 -2.72
C SER A 54 2.46 3.57 -1.76
N LEU A 55 2.92 2.35 -2.03
CA LEU A 55 4.01 1.73 -1.24
C LEU A 55 5.35 2.42 -1.50
N VAL A 56 5.59 2.86 -2.73
CA VAL A 56 6.77 3.66 -3.07
C VAL A 56 6.74 5.01 -2.34
N ILE A 57 5.59 5.70 -2.31
CA ILE A 57 5.41 6.93 -1.54
C ILE A 57 5.71 6.70 -0.06
N LEU A 58 5.15 5.65 0.53
CA LEU A 58 5.42 5.30 1.93
C LEU A 58 6.93 5.10 2.19
N ALA A 59 7.63 4.43 1.29
CA ALA A 59 9.07 4.23 1.41
C ALA A 59 9.86 5.54 1.27
N GLU A 60 9.44 6.45 0.38
CA GLU A 60 10.01 7.79 0.22
C GLU A 60 9.82 8.63 1.50
N GLU A 61 8.62 8.66 2.08
CA GLU A 61 8.30 9.41 3.30
C GLU A 61 9.02 8.87 4.54
N LEU A 62 9.20 7.54 4.64
CA LEU A 62 9.93 6.92 5.74
C LEU A 62 11.45 7.09 5.58
N GLY A 63 11.96 7.54 4.43
CA GLY A 63 13.39 7.67 4.15
C GLY A 63 14.15 6.34 4.07
N TYR A 64 13.44 5.21 3.99
CA TYR A 64 14.01 3.86 3.95
C TYR A 64 13.53 3.12 2.69
N GLY A 65 14.48 2.79 1.79
CA GLY A 65 14.22 1.99 0.57
C GLY A 65 13.99 0.49 0.82
N ARG A 66 13.44 0.09 1.97
CA ARG A 66 13.14 -1.33 2.28
C ARG A 66 11.63 -1.56 2.22
N ILE A 67 11.16 -1.97 1.05
CA ILE A 67 9.76 -2.41 0.85
C ILE A 67 9.71 -3.92 1.12
N LEU A 68 8.86 -4.35 2.07
CA LEU A 68 8.51 -5.76 2.23
C LEU A 68 7.44 -6.08 1.19
N SER A 69 7.80 -6.79 0.13
CA SER A 69 6.87 -7.31 -0.89
C SER A 69 6.99 -8.84 -0.93
N VAL A 70 5.86 -9.56 -0.84
CA VAL A 70 5.78 -11.04 -0.88
C VAL A 70 4.90 -11.52 -2.01
#